data_AF-A0AAD6T6F1-F1
#
_entry.id   AF-A0AAD6T6F1-F1
#
_cell.length_a   1.000
_cell.length_b   1.000
_cell.length_c   1.000
_cell.angle_alpha   90.00
_cell.angle_beta   90.00
_cell.angle_gamma   90.00
#
_symmetry.space_group_name_H-M   'P 1'
#
loop_
_entity.id
_entity.type
_entity.pdbx_description
1 polymer ?
#
loop_
_entity_poly.entity_id
_entity_poly.type
_entity_poly.pdbx_seq_one_letter_code
_entity_poly.pdbx_strand_id
1 'polypeptide(L)'
;MDKFTTCSLIRHGLIPCTPWNPKLAFTIKLMELFRAWTKTISDLHGDAFKPSRSQQFSVSYDVFLGLLDNIDRRVMRALARDTPNWCLINCCSGCMYKLEGEEELEFSILVTMDGNDSLKCVLRREAKDFDDEGNLIPGESKERFDPLAARAGKDYFIPREKVNLWSKDRVDDPHGAARGCEERWKNLADDASKRMWGVYNETGVFICLCRHRFILLVADMVCSGESSKYPLAVVNELMEVFGAAIGAGYDIGCGLASTLWNSPLGAKALLKKFTFLVSAFHGHTHNRLCQLLYLASYVLGLGLEDLEGCERFFSRSNSMAGSVRYASVFHRLQTLTSYFKHFNTHETYTNLSKFLVNNYWQALEILEGESALHSAMQAAGIDDVSEFPKRLESEFKFLKSLMADSEEDTLQMEYYQRLVKDSNASTTVRRHAQENFDKAWAEVQETEIRMGVKDRWLDTSPEWAEAAHLVSTKRYRLALLKLECLVVQRMFELTKMNLSQTGYKLRKHIAKALQSIVPPGRQLSWSEVIEYAFLADFDLLRKPAELGEVRPWATPVARLLLDKYFKIERAREEIKRCNIEIH
;
A
#
# COMPACT_ATOMS: atom_id res chain seq x y z
N MET A 1 31.39 -46.91 -18.65
CA MET A 1 30.89 -46.37 -17.36
C MET A 1 29.39 -46.56 -17.35
N ASP A 2 28.88 -47.10 -16.25
CA ASP A 2 27.49 -47.54 -16.15
C ASP A 2 26.53 -46.33 -16.12
N LYS A 3 25.57 -46.28 -17.06
CA LYS A 3 24.51 -45.25 -17.11
C LYS A 3 23.63 -45.29 -15.87
N PHE A 4 23.70 -46.37 -15.07
CA PHE A 4 22.86 -46.57 -13.90
C PHE A 4 23.48 -46.08 -12.59
N THR A 5 24.74 -45.62 -12.54
CA THR A 5 25.39 -45.19 -11.29
C THR A 5 24.60 -44.09 -10.57
N THR A 6 24.19 -43.04 -11.28
CA THR A 6 23.40 -41.92 -10.72
C THR A 6 22.02 -42.39 -10.24
N CYS A 7 21.35 -43.26 -11.02
CA CYS A 7 20.06 -43.83 -10.63
C CYS A 7 20.19 -44.73 -9.39
N SER A 8 21.28 -45.50 -9.27
CA SER A 8 21.56 -46.34 -8.11
C SER A 8 21.77 -45.50 -6.85
N LEU A 9 22.55 -44.42 -6.94
CA LEU A 9 22.75 -43.49 -5.82
C LEU A 9 21.41 -42.91 -5.32
N ILE A 10 20.56 -42.42 -6.23
CA ILE A 10 19.25 -41.87 -5.87
C ILE A 10 18.37 -42.93 -5.19
N ARG A 11 18.37 -44.18 -5.67
CA ARG A 11 17.63 -45.30 -5.04
C ARG A 11 18.11 -45.62 -3.62
N HIS A 12 19.38 -45.35 -3.30
CA HIS A 12 19.93 -45.49 -1.96
C HIS A 12 19.79 -44.21 -1.11
N GLY A 13 19.02 -43.22 -1.59
CA GLY A 13 18.79 -41.97 -0.87
C GLY A 13 19.97 -41.00 -0.92
N LEU A 14 20.79 -41.07 -1.96
CA LEU A 14 21.95 -40.20 -2.19
C LEU A 14 21.78 -39.36 -3.45
N ILE A 15 21.98 -38.04 -3.34
CA ILE A 15 21.96 -37.10 -4.46
C ILE A 15 23.40 -36.74 -4.82
N PRO A 16 23.86 -37.07 -6.04
CA PRO A 16 25.22 -36.80 -6.49
C PRO A 16 25.46 -35.34 -6.87
N CYS A 17 26.71 -34.88 -6.68
CA CYS A 17 27.12 -33.52 -7.07
C CYS A 17 27.40 -33.37 -8.57
N THR A 18 27.59 -34.49 -9.30
CA THR A 18 27.85 -34.48 -10.76
C THR A 18 27.11 -35.64 -11.43
N PRO A 19 26.62 -35.45 -12.67
CA PRO A 19 25.78 -36.45 -13.32
C PRO A 19 26.54 -37.66 -13.92
N TRP A 20 27.83 -37.50 -14.26
CA TRP A 20 28.57 -38.50 -15.04
C TRP A 20 29.63 -39.28 -14.24
N ASN A 21 30.19 -38.69 -13.17
CA ASN A 21 31.20 -39.32 -12.33
C ASN A 21 31.17 -38.75 -10.89
N PRO A 22 30.15 -39.12 -10.10
CA PRO A 22 29.96 -38.56 -8.77
C PRO A 22 31.06 -39.04 -7.82
N LYS A 23 31.93 -38.12 -7.39
CA LYS A 23 32.91 -38.35 -6.32
C LYS A 23 32.39 -38.02 -4.93
N LEU A 24 31.29 -37.27 -4.87
CA LEU A 24 30.62 -36.84 -3.66
C LEU A 24 29.11 -36.91 -3.90
N ALA A 25 28.39 -37.32 -2.88
CA ALA A 25 26.94 -37.31 -2.84
C ALA A 25 26.48 -36.95 -1.42
N PHE A 26 25.27 -36.42 -1.32
CA PHE A 26 24.65 -36.04 -0.05
C PHE A 26 23.38 -36.85 0.16
N THR A 27 23.05 -37.17 1.40
CA THR A 27 21.83 -37.93 1.69
C THR A 27 20.59 -37.05 1.51
N ILE A 28 19.48 -37.64 1.07
CA ILE A 28 18.19 -36.94 1.00
C ILE A 28 17.80 -36.39 2.38
N LYS A 29 17.98 -37.17 3.44
CA LYS A 29 17.72 -36.73 4.83
C LYS A 29 18.51 -35.47 5.21
N LEU A 30 19.76 -35.35 4.75
CA LEU A 30 20.56 -34.15 4.98
C LEU A 30 19.97 -32.95 4.23
N MET A 31 19.48 -33.15 3.01
CA MET A 31 18.87 -32.09 2.20
C MET A 31 17.50 -31.64 2.72
N GLU A 32 16.71 -32.55 3.30
CA GLU A 32 15.46 -32.23 3.98
C GLU A 32 15.70 -31.39 5.24
N LEU A 33 16.78 -31.68 5.98
CA LEU A 33 17.10 -31.04 7.25
C LEU A 33 17.88 -29.72 7.10
N PHE A 34 18.84 -29.65 6.18
CA PHE A 34 19.77 -28.53 6.07
C PHE A 34 19.59 -27.75 4.77
N ARG A 35 19.01 -26.55 4.87
CA ARG A 35 18.83 -25.66 3.72
C ARG A 35 20.03 -24.78 3.38
N ALA A 36 21.08 -24.66 4.22
CA ALA A 36 22.16 -23.70 3.94
C ALA A 36 23.45 -23.74 4.83
N TRP A 37 23.75 -24.79 5.60
CA TRP A 37 24.82 -24.70 6.62
C TRP A 37 26.00 -25.65 6.33
N THR A 38 26.63 -25.46 5.18
CA THR A 38 27.84 -26.22 4.76
C THR A 38 29.02 -26.02 5.72
N LYS A 39 29.07 -24.88 6.41
CA LYS A 39 29.99 -24.62 7.53
C LYS A 39 29.74 -25.55 8.70
N THR A 40 28.49 -25.71 9.14
CA THR A 40 28.12 -26.64 10.21
C THR A 40 28.39 -28.09 9.85
N ILE A 41 28.18 -28.48 8.60
CA ILE A 41 28.55 -29.83 8.15
C ILE A 41 30.08 -30.03 8.25
N SER A 42 30.86 -29.02 7.88
CA SER A 42 32.32 -29.02 8.06
C SER A 42 32.71 -29.09 9.54
N ASP A 43 32.11 -28.28 10.39
CA ASP A 43 32.37 -28.25 11.84
C ASP A 43 32.02 -29.58 12.52
N LEU A 44 30.85 -30.16 12.19
CA LEU A 44 30.41 -31.46 12.69
C LEU A 44 31.35 -32.60 12.30
N HIS A 45 32.01 -32.49 11.14
CA HIS A 45 32.96 -33.48 10.66
C HIS A 45 34.39 -33.20 11.11
N GLY A 46 34.64 -32.12 11.86
CA GLY A 46 35.98 -31.68 12.24
C GLY A 46 36.85 -31.25 11.05
N ASP A 47 36.21 -30.92 9.92
CA ASP A 47 36.87 -30.56 8.67
C ASP A 47 36.93 -29.05 8.50
N ALA A 48 38.07 -28.53 8.01
CA ALA A 48 38.15 -27.14 7.56
C ALA A 48 37.11 -26.85 6.46
N PHE A 49 36.44 -25.70 6.56
CA PHE A 49 35.49 -25.27 5.54
C PHE A 49 36.17 -25.10 4.18
N LYS A 50 35.61 -25.77 3.16
CA LYS A 50 36.08 -25.67 1.77
C LYS A 50 34.99 -25.02 0.91
N PRO A 51 35.25 -23.88 0.25
CA PRO A 51 34.26 -23.24 -0.64
C PRO A 51 33.70 -24.17 -1.72
N SER A 52 34.54 -25.07 -2.25
CA SER A 52 34.13 -26.09 -3.23
C SER A 52 33.07 -27.06 -2.70
N ARG A 53 33.09 -27.40 -1.40
CA ARG A 53 32.06 -28.23 -0.75
C ARG A 53 30.72 -27.51 -0.70
N SER A 54 30.72 -26.20 -0.48
CA SER A 54 29.50 -25.40 -0.51
C SER A 54 28.89 -25.34 -1.91
N GLN A 55 29.71 -25.21 -2.94
CA GLN A 55 29.25 -25.24 -4.33
C GLN A 55 28.69 -26.62 -4.70
N GLN A 56 29.39 -27.70 -4.32
CA GLN A 56 28.93 -29.08 -4.55
C GLN A 56 27.60 -29.38 -3.85
N PHE A 57 27.42 -28.89 -2.62
CA PHE A 57 26.16 -28.99 -1.90
C PHE A 57 25.05 -28.23 -2.63
N SER A 58 25.29 -26.98 -3.03
CA SER A 58 24.33 -26.15 -3.79
C SER A 58 23.85 -26.86 -5.05
N VAL A 59 24.78 -27.39 -5.86
CA VAL A 59 24.45 -28.13 -7.09
C VAL A 59 23.59 -29.36 -6.80
N SER A 60 23.94 -30.12 -5.76
CA SER A 60 23.17 -31.30 -5.38
C SER A 60 21.78 -30.90 -4.86
N TYR A 61 21.70 -29.81 -4.12
CA TYR A 61 20.46 -29.29 -3.55
C TYR A 61 19.52 -28.76 -4.64
N ASP A 62 20.04 -28.11 -5.68
CA ASP A 62 19.26 -27.71 -6.85
C ASP A 62 18.67 -28.91 -7.58
N VAL A 63 19.44 -30.00 -7.74
CA VAL A 63 18.95 -31.26 -8.30
C VAL A 63 17.84 -31.85 -7.43
N PHE A 64 18.03 -31.86 -6.11
CA PHE A 64 17.03 -32.34 -5.16
C PHE A 64 15.72 -31.55 -5.26
N LEU A 65 15.77 -30.23 -5.21
CA LEU A 65 14.58 -29.38 -5.36
C LEU A 65 13.93 -29.53 -6.74
N GLY A 66 14.73 -29.68 -7.80
CA GLY A 66 14.23 -29.96 -9.14
C GLY A 66 13.53 -31.33 -9.26
N LEU A 67 13.97 -32.34 -8.51
CA LEU A 67 13.29 -33.63 -8.43
C LEU A 67 11.95 -33.51 -7.70
N LEU A 68 11.91 -32.80 -6.56
CA LEU A 68 10.66 -32.55 -5.82
C LEU A 68 9.64 -31.81 -6.68
N ASP A 69 10.03 -30.72 -7.35
CA ASP A 69 9.16 -29.98 -8.28
C ASP A 69 8.62 -30.87 -9.42
N ASN A 70 9.45 -31.80 -9.93
CA ASN A 70 9.02 -32.74 -10.95
C ASN A 70 7.97 -33.73 -10.45
N ILE A 71 8.17 -34.25 -9.24
CA ILE A 71 7.24 -35.15 -8.58
C ILE A 71 5.91 -34.42 -8.33
N ASP A 72 5.96 -33.26 -7.70
CA ASP A 72 4.79 -32.44 -7.41
C ASP A 72 3.98 -32.18 -8.68
N ARG A 73 4.62 -31.74 -9.76
CA ARG A 73 3.93 -31.51 -11.03
C ARG A 73 3.29 -32.78 -11.61
N ARG A 74 3.94 -33.94 -11.50
CA ARG A 74 3.34 -35.21 -11.95
C ARG A 74 2.12 -35.55 -11.13
N VAL A 75 2.19 -35.35 -9.81
CA VAL A 75 1.05 -35.53 -8.90
C VAL A 75 -0.07 -34.55 -9.25
N MET A 76 0.23 -33.26 -9.41
CA MET A 76 -0.75 -32.24 -9.79
C MET A 76 -1.44 -32.58 -11.11
N ARG A 77 -0.69 -32.98 -12.14
CA ARG A 77 -1.27 -33.44 -13.41
C ARG A 77 -2.13 -34.69 -13.24
N ALA A 78 -1.67 -35.67 -12.47
CA ALA A 78 -2.44 -36.90 -12.21
C ALA A 78 -3.76 -36.60 -11.48
N LEU A 79 -3.80 -35.54 -10.67
CA LEU A 79 -4.98 -35.04 -9.98
C LEU A 79 -5.80 -34.02 -10.80
N ALA A 80 -5.43 -33.76 -12.06
CA ALA A 80 -6.03 -32.72 -12.92
C ALA A 80 -5.98 -31.29 -12.33
N ARG A 81 -4.88 -31.00 -11.62
CA ARG A 81 -4.61 -29.73 -10.93
C ARG A 81 -3.54 -28.88 -11.63
N ASP A 82 -3.33 -29.07 -12.92
CA ASP A 82 -2.35 -28.33 -13.74
C ASP A 82 -2.98 -27.29 -14.67
N THR A 83 -4.23 -26.89 -14.41
CA THR A 83 -4.91 -25.81 -15.13
C THR A 83 -4.29 -24.44 -14.83
N PRO A 84 -4.43 -23.45 -15.75
CA PRO A 84 -4.01 -22.08 -15.46
C PRO A 84 -4.63 -21.55 -14.17
N ASN A 85 -3.83 -20.85 -13.36
CA ASN A 85 -4.24 -20.26 -12.08
C ASN A 85 -4.80 -21.26 -11.05
N TRP A 86 -4.56 -22.57 -11.21
CA TRP A 86 -5.07 -23.58 -10.28
C TRP A 86 -4.72 -23.26 -8.83
N CYS A 87 -3.45 -22.93 -8.55
CA CYS A 87 -3.00 -22.58 -7.21
C CYS A 87 -3.74 -21.35 -6.67
N LEU A 88 -3.93 -20.32 -7.50
CA LEU A 88 -4.57 -19.06 -7.11
C LEU A 88 -6.06 -19.23 -6.76
N ILE A 89 -6.78 -20.10 -7.48
CA ILE A 89 -8.21 -20.35 -7.23
C ILE A 89 -8.48 -21.48 -6.22
N ASN A 90 -7.44 -22.15 -5.70
CA ASN A 90 -7.58 -23.24 -4.73
C ASN A 90 -6.69 -23.07 -3.48
N CYS A 91 -6.02 -21.92 -3.30
CA CYS A 91 -5.07 -21.76 -2.20
C CYS A 91 -5.75 -21.64 -0.82
N CYS A 92 -6.92 -21.00 -0.75
CA CYS A 92 -7.65 -20.78 0.49
C CYS A 92 -9.05 -21.38 0.37
N SER A 93 -9.37 -22.38 1.19
CA SER A 93 -10.72 -22.94 1.22
C SER A 93 -11.75 -21.87 1.58
N GLY A 94 -11.50 -21.06 2.61
CA GLY A 94 -12.44 -20.03 3.05
C GLY A 94 -12.75 -18.94 2.01
N CYS A 95 -11.83 -18.62 1.09
CA CYS A 95 -12.12 -17.62 0.05
C CYS A 95 -12.68 -18.21 -1.25
N MET A 96 -12.30 -19.44 -1.61
CA MET A 96 -12.52 -19.98 -2.95
C MET A 96 -13.45 -21.19 -3.01
N TYR A 97 -13.74 -21.82 -1.87
CA TYR A 97 -14.70 -22.92 -1.81
C TYR A 97 -16.10 -22.36 -1.60
N LYS A 98 -16.92 -22.39 -2.65
CA LYS A 98 -18.31 -21.88 -2.61
C LYS A 98 -19.32 -23.01 -2.63
N LEU A 99 -20.34 -22.92 -1.78
CA LEU A 99 -21.44 -23.87 -1.72
C LEU A 99 -22.61 -23.46 -2.64
N GLU A 100 -23.38 -24.45 -3.08
CA GLU A 100 -24.61 -24.19 -3.83
C GLU A 100 -25.66 -23.55 -2.92
N GLY A 101 -26.20 -22.40 -3.32
CA GLY A 101 -27.15 -21.63 -2.52
C GLY A 101 -26.53 -20.83 -1.37
N GLU A 102 -25.20 -20.73 -1.31
CA GLU A 102 -24.50 -19.85 -0.38
C GLU A 102 -24.93 -18.38 -0.57
N GLU A 103 -25.05 -17.67 0.54
CA GLU A 103 -25.44 -16.26 0.52
C GLU A 103 -24.32 -15.39 -0.05
N GLU A 104 -24.66 -14.46 -0.95
CA GLU A 104 -23.66 -13.56 -1.53
C GLU A 104 -23.13 -12.56 -0.48
N LEU A 105 -21.81 -12.53 -0.34
CA LEU A 105 -21.11 -11.52 0.45
C LEU A 105 -20.93 -10.24 -0.37
N GLU A 106 -21.00 -9.09 0.31
CA GLU A 106 -20.73 -7.77 -0.29
C GLU A 106 -19.35 -7.70 -0.97
N PHE A 107 -18.34 -8.31 -0.35
CA PHE A 107 -17.06 -8.61 -0.99
C PHE A 107 -16.89 -10.11 -1.12
N SER A 108 -16.81 -10.57 -2.37
CA SER A 108 -16.58 -11.96 -2.74
C SER A 108 -15.21 -12.45 -2.25
N ILE A 109 -14.22 -11.56 -2.22
CA ILE A 109 -12.91 -11.78 -1.62
C ILE A 109 -12.37 -10.48 -1.05
N LEU A 110 -11.78 -10.57 0.13
CA LEU A 110 -10.99 -9.51 0.74
C LEU A 110 -9.51 -9.84 0.61
N VAL A 111 -8.75 -8.86 0.15
CA VAL A 111 -7.30 -8.96 -0.01
C VAL A 111 -6.60 -7.77 0.64
N THR A 112 -5.34 -7.95 0.98
CA THR A 112 -4.42 -6.86 1.31
C THR A 112 -3.23 -6.95 0.36
N MET A 113 -2.66 -5.81 -0.01
CA MET A 113 -1.49 -5.75 -0.87
C MET A 113 -0.54 -4.64 -0.44
N ASP A 114 0.76 -4.87 -0.55
CA ASP A 114 1.79 -3.88 -0.19
C ASP A 114 3.18 -4.26 -0.74
N GLY A 115 4.10 -3.30 -0.75
CA GLY A 115 5.49 -3.43 -1.16
C GLY A 115 6.50 -3.51 0.00
N ASN A 116 7.54 -4.34 -0.15
CA ASN A 116 8.66 -4.40 0.81
C ASN A 116 10.01 -4.53 0.10
N ASP A 117 10.99 -3.74 0.52
CA ASP A 117 12.33 -3.67 -0.06
C ASP A 117 13.36 -4.60 0.59
N SER A 118 12.98 -5.29 1.67
CA SER A 118 13.88 -6.18 2.42
C SER A 118 14.38 -7.36 1.58
N LEU A 119 13.59 -7.83 0.62
CA LEU A 119 13.93 -8.96 -0.26
C LEU A 119 14.67 -8.53 -1.54
N LYS A 120 15.38 -7.40 -1.50
CA LYS A 120 16.22 -6.91 -2.59
C LYS A 120 17.44 -7.78 -2.88
N CYS A 121 17.86 -7.80 -4.14
CA CYS A 121 18.92 -8.62 -4.70
C CYS A 121 19.94 -7.75 -5.44
N VAL A 122 21.22 -7.89 -5.09
CA VAL A 122 22.30 -7.07 -5.67
C VAL A 122 22.48 -7.37 -7.16
N LEU A 123 22.63 -6.31 -7.94
CA LEU A 123 22.84 -6.34 -9.37
C LEU A 123 24.22 -6.92 -9.71
N ARG A 124 24.26 -8.08 -10.38
CA ARG A 124 25.51 -8.70 -10.89
C ARG A 124 25.68 -8.39 -12.38
N ARG A 125 26.06 -7.16 -12.72
CA ARG A 125 26.36 -6.72 -14.10
C ARG A 125 27.84 -6.40 -14.29
N GLU A 126 28.31 -6.36 -15.52
CA GLU A 126 29.55 -5.65 -15.86
C GLU A 126 29.30 -4.13 -15.70
N ALA A 127 30.25 -3.41 -15.10
CA ALA A 127 30.22 -1.95 -15.12
C ALA A 127 30.56 -1.54 -16.56
N LYS A 128 29.62 -0.89 -17.26
CA LYS A 128 29.89 -0.35 -18.60
C LYS A 128 30.40 1.08 -18.52
N ASP A 129 29.63 2.00 -17.92
CA ASP A 129 29.96 3.43 -17.86
C ASP A 129 29.18 4.17 -16.75
N PHE A 130 29.37 5.47 -16.61
CA PHE A 130 28.53 6.38 -15.82
C PHE A 130 27.79 7.34 -16.77
N ASP A 131 26.54 7.70 -16.45
CA ASP A 131 25.80 8.74 -17.19
C ASP A 131 26.28 10.15 -16.82
N ASP A 132 25.77 11.16 -17.52
CA ASP A 132 26.12 12.58 -17.33
C ASP A 132 25.77 13.11 -15.92
N GLU A 133 24.95 12.38 -15.18
CA GLU A 133 24.53 12.67 -13.79
C GLU A 133 25.37 11.89 -12.76
N GLY A 134 26.35 11.10 -13.21
CA GLY A 134 27.23 10.28 -12.39
C GLY A 134 26.60 8.98 -11.89
N ASN A 135 25.46 8.56 -12.44
CA ASN A 135 24.85 7.27 -12.12
C ASN A 135 25.50 6.16 -12.95
N LEU A 136 25.70 4.99 -12.35
CA LEU A 136 26.26 3.84 -13.05
C LEU A 136 25.29 3.35 -14.14
N ILE A 137 25.72 3.33 -15.40
CA ILE A 137 25.00 2.70 -16.52
C ILE A 137 25.22 1.18 -16.40
N PRO A 138 24.18 0.41 -16.06
CA PRO A 138 24.38 -1.02 -15.79
C PRO A 138 24.60 -1.79 -17.09
N GLY A 139 25.70 -2.55 -17.19
CA GLY A 139 26.02 -3.38 -18.35
C GLY A 139 25.10 -4.59 -18.53
N GLU A 140 25.52 -5.56 -19.34
CA GLU A 140 24.76 -6.81 -19.47
C GLU A 140 24.82 -7.63 -18.17
N SER A 141 23.74 -8.38 -17.91
CA SER A 141 23.70 -9.30 -16.77
C SER A 141 24.79 -10.34 -16.92
N LYS A 142 25.60 -10.53 -15.86
CA LYS A 142 26.53 -11.66 -15.77
C LYS A 142 25.80 -12.97 -15.47
N GLU A 143 24.51 -12.91 -15.14
CA GLU A 143 23.73 -14.10 -14.86
C GLU A 143 23.31 -14.79 -16.15
N ARG A 144 23.64 -16.08 -16.26
CA ARG A 144 23.13 -16.93 -17.34
C ARG A 144 21.62 -17.11 -17.14
N PHE A 145 20.87 -17.03 -18.23
CA PHE A 145 19.48 -17.41 -18.24
C PHE A 145 19.34 -18.86 -17.75
N ASP A 146 18.52 -19.05 -16.71
CA ASP A 146 18.17 -20.37 -16.20
C ASP A 146 16.72 -20.70 -16.59
N PRO A 147 16.49 -21.69 -17.47
CA PRO A 147 15.15 -22.14 -17.81
C PRO A 147 14.33 -22.62 -16.61
N LEU A 148 14.98 -23.01 -15.50
CA LEU A 148 14.34 -23.36 -14.23
C LEU A 148 13.91 -22.11 -13.45
N ALA A 149 14.57 -20.96 -13.61
CA ALA A 149 14.10 -19.70 -13.03
C ALA A 149 12.76 -19.25 -13.63
N ALA A 150 12.55 -19.49 -14.93
CA ALA A 150 11.26 -19.28 -15.58
C ALA A 150 10.15 -20.23 -15.08
N ARG A 151 10.52 -21.30 -14.35
CA ARG A 151 9.58 -22.24 -13.70
C ARG A 151 9.40 -21.90 -12.22
N ALA A 152 10.47 -21.49 -11.55
CA ALA A 152 10.46 -21.08 -10.15
C ALA A 152 9.62 -19.81 -9.99
N GLY A 153 8.47 -19.96 -9.34
CA GLY A 153 7.59 -18.83 -9.03
C GLY A 153 6.37 -18.68 -9.92
N LYS A 154 6.13 -19.54 -10.93
CA LYS A 154 4.91 -19.47 -11.76
C LYS A 154 3.60 -19.50 -10.97
N ASP A 155 3.61 -20.13 -9.80
CA ASP A 155 2.43 -20.25 -8.95
C ASP A 155 2.05 -18.93 -8.24
N TYR A 156 3.00 -17.99 -8.11
CA TYR A 156 2.83 -16.77 -7.31
C TYR A 156 3.21 -15.49 -8.05
N PHE A 157 4.29 -15.52 -8.83
CA PHE A 157 4.87 -14.34 -9.45
C PHE A 157 4.14 -13.95 -10.74
N ILE A 158 3.72 -12.69 -10.81
CA ILE A 158 3.21 -12.07 -12.02
C ILE A 158 4.41 -11.87 -12.98
N PRO A 159 4.32 -12.35 -14.23
CA PRO A 159 5.37 -12.13 -15.23
C PRO A 159 5.69 -10.64 -15.42
N ARG A 160 6.97 -10.32 -15.61
CA ARG A 160 7.44 -8.92 -15.75
C ARG A 160 6.79 -8.22 -16.94
N GLU A 161 6.50 -8.94 -18.01
CA GLU A 161 5.85 -8.41 -19.21
C GLU A 161 4.45 -7.89 -18.87
N LYS A 162 3.69 -8.62 -18.04
CA LYS A 162 2.36 -8.21 -17.58
C LYS A 162 2.43 -6.99 -16.65
N VAL A 163 3.41 -6.94 -15.76
CA VAL A 163 3.62 -5.78 -14.86
C VAL A 163 3.98 -4.53 -15.66
N ASN A 164 4.86 -4.67 -16.66
CA ASN A 164 5.37 -3.54 -17.42
C ASN A 164 4.31 -2.87 -18.33
N LEU A 165 3.18 -3.54 -18.61
CA LEU A 165 2.04 -2.92 -19.31
C LEU A 165 1.53 -1.66 -18.60
N TRP A 166 1.74 -1.55 -17.29
CA TRP A 166 1.23 -0.49 -16.43
C TRP A 166 2.29 0.57 -16.07
N SER A 167 3.42 0.59 -16.78
CA SER A 167 4.49 1.57 -16.56
C SER A 167 4.03 2.99 -16.93
N LYS A 168 4.62 4.01 -16.29
CA LYS A 168 4.20 5.42 -16.40
C LYS A 168 4.14 5.97 -17.84
N ASP A 169 4.92 5.42 -18.77
CA ASP A 169 4.93 5.83 -20.18
C ASP A 169 3.58 5.58 -20.91
N ARG A 170 2.60 4.94 -20.24
CA ARG A 170 1.30 4.54 -20.80
C ARG A 170 0.09 4.96 -19.96
N VAL A 171 0.28 5.69 -18.86
CA VAL A 171 -0.80 6.08 -17.95
C VAL A 171 -0.67 7.58 -17.69
N ASP A 172 -1.56 8.38 -18.29
CA ASP A 172 -1.63 9.83 -18.04
C ASP A 172 -1.99 10.11 -16.58
N ASP A 173 -1.38 11.14 -15.99
CA ASP A 173 -1.66 11.61 -14.62
C ASP A 173 -2.62 12.81 -14.68
N PRO A 174 -3.92 12.62 -14.38
CA PRO A 174 -4.87 13.72 -14.40
C PRO A 174 -4.67 14.63 -13.20
N HIS A 175 -4.63 15.92 -13.51
CA HIS A 175 -4.65 17.01 -12.56
C HIS A 175 -6.09 17.20 -12.06
N GLY A 176 -6.42 16.71 -10.87
CA GLY A 176 -7.62 17.15 -10.16
C GLY A 176 -8.26 16.14 -9.21
N ALA A 177 -8.59 16.61 -8.01
CA ALA A 177 -9.56 16.08 -7.04
C ALA A 177 -9.18 14.99 -6.02
N ALA A 178 -8.01 14.35 -6.05
CA ALA A 178 -7.60 13.41 -4.96
C ALA A 178 -6.14 13.53 -4.48
N ARG A 179 -5.46 14.66 -4.75
CA ARG A 179 -4.02 14.84 -4.47
C ARG A 179 -3.63 15.10 -2.99
N GLY A 180 -4.54 14.86 -2.03
CA GLY A 180 -4.29 15.19 -0.62
C GLY A 180 -3.45 14.17 0.15
N CYS A 181 -3.63 12.86 -0.10
CA CYS A 181 -2.95 11.81 0.65
C CYS A 181 -1.63 11.40 0.00
N GLU A 182 -1.57 11.25 -1.33
CA GLU A 182 -0.38 10.75 -2.05
C GLU A 182 0.85 11.67 -1.89
N GLU A 183 0.65 13.00 -1.87
CA GLU A 183 1.73 13.96 -1.60
C GLU A 183 2.32 13.81 -0.18
N ARG A 184 1.56 13.33 0.80
CA ARG A 184 2.06 13.04 2.16
C ARG A 184 3.09 11.89 2.14
N TRP A 185 2.86 10.89 1.31
CA TRP A 185 3.71 9.70 1.15
C TRP A 185 4.94 9.97 0.28
N LYS A 186 4.80 10.72 -0.82
CA LYS A 186 5.94 11.11 -1.68
C LYS A 186 6.99 11.94 -0.93
N ASN A 187 6.58 12.76 0.04
CA ASN A 187 7.47 13.56 0.88
C ASN A 187 8.26 12.76 1.94
N LEU A 188 7.98 11.46 2.11
CA LEU A 188 8.72 10.53 2.99
C LEU A 188 9.85 9.79 2.27
N ALA A 189 9.85 9.75 0.93
CA ALA A 189 10.89 9.10 0.15
C ALA A 189 12.11 10.02 0.02
N ASP A 190 13.10 9.85 0.92
CA ASP A 190 14.34 10.61 0.90
C ASP A 190 15.08 10.42 -0.44
N ASP A 191 15.64 11.49 -1.02
CA ASP A 191 16.34 11.44 -2.31
C ASP A 191 17.56 10.49 -2.27
N ALA A 192 18.07 10.16 -1.07
CA ALA A 192 19.06 9.10 -0.85
C ALA A 192 18.58 7.72 -1.33
N SER A 193 17.28 7.45 -1.29
CA SER A 193 16.67 6.18 -1.73
C SER A 193 16.80 5.96 -3.24
N LYS A 194 16.77 7.05 -4.03
CA LYS A 194 16.87 6.97 -5.51
C LYS A 194 18.25 6.49 -5.95
N ARG A 195 19.32 6.96 -5.31
CA ARG A 195 20.71 6.49 -5.56
C ARG A 195 20.93 5.05 -5.09
N MET A 196 20.24 4.61 -4.04
CA MET A 196 20.34 3.24 -3.51
C MET A 196 19.78 2.18 -4.48
N TRP A 197 18.77 2.49 -5.30
CA TRP A 197 18.15 1.52 -6.20
C TRP A 197 19.05 1.05 -7.34
N GLY A 198 20.00 1.86 -7.79
CA GLY A 198 20.93 1.51 -8.89
C GLY A 198 21.84 0.31 -8.58
N VAL A 199 21.96 -0.09 -7.31
CA VAL A 199 22.78 -1.24 -6.85
C VAL A 199 22.00 -2.56 -6.92
N TYR A 200 20.67 -2.53 -7.01
CA TYR A 200 19.82 -3.71 -6.92
C TYR A 200 19.08 -3.97 -8.24
N ASN A 201 19.03 -5.24 -8.67
CA ASN A 201 18.22 -5.62 -9.83
C ASN A 201 16.76 -5.71 -9.41
N GLU A 202 16.47 -6.63 -8.50
CA GLU A 202 15.23 -6.69 -7.75
C GLU A 202 15.39 -5.83 -6.49
N THR A 203 14.56 -4.82 -6.37
CA THR A 203 14.54 -3.85 -5.29
C THR A 203 13.65 -4.29 -4.14
N GLY A 204 12.87 -5.36 -4.32
CA GLY A 204 11.91 -5.84 -3.34
C GLY A 204 10.88 -6.77 -3.96
N VAL A 205 9.78 -6.96 -3.25
CA VAL A 205 8.57 -7.63 -3.75
C VAL A 205 7.35 -6.81 -3.39
N PHE A 206 6.36 -6.82 -4.27
CA PHE A 206 5.00 -6.38 -4.00
C PHE A 206 4.12 -7.62 -3.86
N ILE A 207 3.42 -7.79 -2.75
CA ILE A 207 2.65 -9.00 -2.44
C ILE A 207 1.17 -8.69 -2.32
N CYS A 208 0.34 -9.68 -2.63
CA CYS A 208 -1.09 -9.68 -2.35
C CYS A 208 -1.46 -10.97 -1.59
N LEU A 209 -2.17 -10.79 -0.47
CA LEU A 209 -2.65 -11.85 0.40
C LEU A 209 -4.17 -11.79 0.48
N CYS A 210 -4.85 -12.93 0.64
CA CYS A 210 -6.26 -12.91 1.08
C CYS A 210 -6.36 -12.55 2.57
N ARG A 211 -7.58 -12.28 3.05
CA ARG A 211 -7.87 -12.05 4.48
C ARG A 211 -7.32 -13.12 5.42
N HIS A 212 -7.33 -14.39 5.00
CA HIS A 212 -6.78 -15.50 5.78
C HIS A 212 -5.25 -15.58 5.73
N ARG A 213 -4.58 -14.65 5.03
CA ARG A 213 -3.12 -14.54 4.83
C ARG A 213 -2.51 -15.58 3.88
N PHE A 214 -3.30 -16.19 2.99
CA PHE A 214 -2.71 -16.96 1.91
C PHE A 214 -2.10 -16.03 0.87
N ILE A 215 -0.89 -16.33 0.44
CA ILE A 215 -0.22 -15.59 -0.63
C ILE A 215 -0.92 -15.93 -1.94
N LEU A 216 -1.46 -14.89 -2.59
CA LEU A 216 -2.17 -14.98 -3.86
C LEU A 216 -1.23 -14.64 -5.02
N LEU A 217 -0.69 -13.42 -5.00
CA LEU A 217 0.12 -12.87 -6.08
C LEU A 217 1.36 -12.17 -5.53
N VAL A 218 2.44 -12.21 -6.29
CA VAL A 218 3.70 -11.51 -6.00
C VAL A 218 4.18 -10.84 -7.28
N ALA A 219 4.68 -9.62 -7.21
CA ALA A 219 5.41 -8.98 -8.30
C ALA A 219 6.81 -8.62 -7.82
N ASP A 220 7.82 -8.97 -8.60
CA ASP A 220 9.17 -8.45 -8.35
C ASP A 220 9.17 -6.93 -8.59
N MET A 221 9.65 -6.19 -7.60
CA MET A 221 9.97 -4.79 -7.79
C MET A 221 11.35 -4.72 -8.44
N VAL A 222 11.47 -4.05 -9.60
CA VAL A 222 12.68 -4.07 -10.43
C VAL A 222 13.15 -2.65 -10.70
N CYS A 223 14.41 -2.37 -10.31
CA CYS A 223 15.09 -1.07 -10.47
C CYS A 223 14.27 0.15 -9.99
N SER A 224 13.28 -0.04 -9.14
CA SER A 224 12.40 1.02 -8.65
C SER A 224 11.94 0.75 -7.21
N GLY A 225 11.56 1.79 -6.48
CA GLY A 225 10.71 1.61 -5.31
C GLY A 225 9.30 1.16 -5.70
N GLU A 226 8.38 1.20 -4.74
CA GLU A 226 6.97 0.92 -4.98
C GLU A 226 6.39 1.97 -5.94
N SER A 227 5.90 1.50 -7.08
CA SER A 227 5.34 2.34 -8.14
C SER A 227 3.99 1.80 -8.55
N SER A 228 3.09 2.65 -9.04
CA SER A 228 1.69 2.30 -9.35
C SER A 228 1.53 1.11 -10.29
N LYS A 229 2.52 0.76 -11.12
CA LYS A 229 2.46 -0.40 -12.02
C LYS A 229 2.28 -1.73 -11.31
N TYR A 230 2.84 -1.90 -10.10
CA TYR A 230 2.75 -3.16 -9.35
C TYR A 230 1.34 -3.42 -8.82
N PRO A 231 0.72 -2.50 -8.06
CA PRO A 231 -0.65 -2.71 -7.62
C PRO A 231 -1.64 -2.74 -8.80
N LEU A 232 -1.45 -1.96 -9.87
CA LEU A 232 -2.31 -2.06 -11.06
C LEU A 232 -2.24 -3.44 -11.73
N ALA A 233 -1.05 -4.05 -11.81
CA ALA A 233 -0.90 -5.41 -12.31
C ALA A 233 -1.63 -6.44 -11.43
N VAL A 234 -1.47 -6.33 -10.10
CA VAL A 234 -2.18 -7.18 -9.13
C VAL A 234 -3.69 -7.03 -9.27
N VAL A 235 -4.21 -5.80 -9.29
CA VAL A 235 -5.64 -5.50 -9.46
C VAL A 235 -6.19 -6.12 -10.74
N ASN A 236 -5.47 -6.01 -11.86
CA ASN A 236 -5.90 -6.64 -13.10
C ASN A 236 -6.01 -8.17 -12.99
N GLU A 237 -4.98 -8.83 -12.45
CA GLU A 237 -4.98 -10.30 -12.30
C GLU A 237 -6.07 -10.76 -11.32
N LEU A 238 -6.30 -10.03 -10.23
CA LEU A 238 -7.39 -10.32 -9.29
C LEU A 238 -8.76 -10.27 -9.98
N MET A 239 -9.03 -9.23 -10.78
CA MET A 239 -10.30 -9.09 -11.49
C MET A 239 -10.49 -10.11 -12.62
N GLU A 240 -9.41 -10.55 -13.27
CA GLU A 240 -9.46 -11.63 -14.27
C GLU A 240 -9.81 -12.98 -13.62
N VAL A 241 -9.25 -13.25 -12.44
CA VAL A 241 -9.34 -14.57 -11.82
C VAL A 241 -10.54 -14.72 -10.89
N PHE A 242 -10.77 -13.75 -10.00
CA PHE A 242 -11.84 -13.81 -8.99
C PHE A 242 -13.11 -13.07 -9.43
N GLY A 243 -13.04 -12.27 -10.49
CA GLY A 243 -14.19 -11.59 -11.06
C GLY A 243 -14.54 -10.30 -10.32
N ALA A 244 -15.74 -10.24 -9.74
CA ALA A 244 -16.34 -9.01 -9.22
C ALA A 244 -16.39 -8.95 -7.69
N ALA A 245 -16.66 -7.76 -7.15
CA ALA A 245 -16.82 -7.49 -5.72
C ALA A 245 -15.56 -7.81 -4.90
N ILE A 246 -14.40 -7.31 -5.36
CA ILE A 246 -13.12 -7.49 -4.68
C ILE A 246 -12.84 -6.26 -3.82
N GLY A 247 -12.66 -6.47 -2.51
CA GLY A 247 -12.20 -5.44 -1.59
C GLY A 247 -10.71 -5.58 -1.34
N ALA A 248 -9.94 -4.51 -1.58
CA ALA A 248 -8.49 -4.56 -1.47
C ALA A 248 -7.91 -3.49 -0.54
N GLY A 249 -7.35 -3.93 0.57
CA GLY A 249 -6.56 -3.12 1.50
C GLY A 249 -5.22 -2.71 0.90
N TYR A 250 -4.94 -1.41 0.95
CA TYR A 250 -3.63 -0.84 0.60
C TYR A 250 -3.46 0.52 1.28
N ASP A 251 -2.31 0.76 1.90
CA ASP A 251 -2.01 1.98 2.67
C ASP A 251 -2.27 3.26 1.90
N ILE A 252 -1.90 3.28 0.61
CA ILE A 252 -2.14 4.42 -0.27
C ILE A 252 -3.27 4.16 -1.27
N GLY A 253 -4.16 3.21 -0.96
CA GLY A 253 -5.30 2.81 -1.80
C GLY A 253 -6.17 4.00 -2.22
N CYS A 254 -6.36 4.98 -1.35
CA CYS A 254 -7.08 6.22 -1.67
C CYS A 254 -6.44 7.05 -2.80
N GLY A 255 -5.11 7.13 -2.85
CA GLY A 255 -4.38 7.83 -3.92
C GLY A 255 -4.37 6.98 -5.19
N LEU A 256 -4.11 5.68 -5.04
CA LEU A 256 -4.10 4.74 -6.15
C LEU A 256 -5.47 4.59 -6.83
N ALA A 257 -6.57 4.77 -6.09
CA ALA A 257 -7.92 4.77 -6.66
C ALA A 257 -8.04 5.76 -7.82
N SER A 258 -7.52 6.98 -7.65
CA SER A 258 -7.49 7.98 -8.73
C SER A 258 -6.69 7.47 -9.93
N THR A 259 -5.52 6.87 -9.71
CA THR A 259 -4.73 6.28 -10.80
C THR A 259 -5.47 5.15 -11.50
N LEU A 260 -6.15 4.27 -10.75
CA LEU A 260 -6.93 3.16 -11.30
C LEU A 260 -8.07 3.67 -12.19
N TRP A 261 -8.87 4.63 -11.70
CA TRP A 261 -10.03 5.14 -12.44
C TRP A 261 -9.65 5.85 -13.74
N ASN A 262 -8.48 6.47 -13.79
CA ASN A 262 -7.97 7.15 -14.97
C ASN A 262 -7.10 6.26 -15.87
N SER A 263 -6.83 5.02 -15.45
CA SER A 263 -6.13 4.04 -16.27
C SER A 263 -7.09 3.29 -17.21
N PRO A 264 -6.57 2.56 -18.21
CA PRO A 264 -7.39 1.64 -19.02
C PRO A 264 -8.17 0.59 -18.21
N LEU A 265 -7.81 0.36 -16.94
CA LEU A 265 -8.54 -0.55 -16.05
C LEU A 265 -9.79 0.09 -15.42
N GLY A 266 -9.96 1.41 -15.47
CA GLY A 266 -11.03 2.10 -14.76
C GLY A 266 -12.43 1.57 -15.09
N ALA A 267 -12.75 1.40 -16.38
CA ALA A 267 -14.03 0.86 -16.83
C ALA A 267 -14.25 -0.59 -16.35
N LYS A 268 -13.19 -1.41 -16.37
CA LYS A 268 -13.23 -2.79 -15.90
C LYS A 268 -13.40 -2.86 -14.38
N ALA A 269 -12.66 -2.04 -13.64
CA ALA A 269 -12.77 -1.93 -12.19
C ALA A 269 -14.17 -1.50 -11.75
N LEU A 270 -14.82 -0.61 -12.50
CA LEU A 270 -16.18 -0.16 -12.22
C LEU A 270 -17.17 -1.30 -12.48
N LEU A 271 -17.07 -1.97 -13.64
CA LEU A 271 -17.91 -3.11 -13.99
C LEU A 271 -17.78 -4.25 -12.98
N LYS A 272 -16.56 -4.51 -12.51
CA LYS A 272 -16.25 -5.55 -11.52
C LYS A 272 -16.47 -5.09 -10.08
N LYS A 273 -16.94 -3.86 -9.82
CA LYS A 273 -17.14 -3.33 -8.47
C LYS A 273 -15.90 -3.51 -7.57
N PHE A 274 -14.72 -3.19 -8.10
CA PHE A 274 -13.48 -3.24 -7.35
C PHE A 274 -13.40 -2.05 -6.38
N THR A 275 -13.08 -2.31 -5.12
CA THR A 275 -13.06 -1.28 -4.07
C THR A 275 -11.72 -1.29 -3.35
N PHE A 276 -11.03 -0.15 -3.34
CA PHE A 276 -9.88 0.05 -2.45
C PHE A 276 -10.33 0.34 -1.03
N LEU A 277 -9.54 -0.13 -0.08
CA LEU A 277 -9.78 -0.02 1.35
C LEU A 277 -8.51 0.44 2.04
N VAL A 278 -8.67 1.18 3.13
CA VAL A 278 -7.58 1.61 4.01
C VAL A 278 -7.74 0.89 5.34
N SER A 279 -6.65 0.29 5.82
CA SER A 279 -6.63 -0.44 7.09
C SER A 279 -7.00 0.48 8.26
N ALA A 280 -7.59 -0.10 9.30
CA ALA A 280 -7.94 0.65 10.51
C ALA A 280 -6.71 1.29 11.16
N PHE A 281 -5.57 0.60 11.09
CA PHE A 281 -4.31 1.07 11.66
C PHE A 281 -3.69 2.21 10.88
N HIS A 282 -3.75 2.22 9.55
CA HIS A 282 -3.26 3.37 8.78
C HIS A 282 -4.31 4.47 8.66
N GLY A 283 -5.59 4.19 8.94
CA GLY A 283 -6.71 5.13 8.86
C GLY A 283 -6.46 6.48 9.55
N HIS A 284 -5.84 6.48 10.73
CA HIS A 284 -5.52 7.69 11.49
C HIS A 284 -4.55 8.64 10.77
N THR A 285 -3.95 8.21 9.66
CA THR A 285 -2.96 8.96 8.87
C THR A 285 -3.58 9.58 7.61
N HIS A 286 -4.82 9.21 7.31
CA HIS A 286 -5.63 9.78 6.24
C HIS A 286 -6.47 10.95 6.74
N ASN A 287 -6.73 11.94 5.87
CA ASN A 287 -7.68 13.01 6.19
C ASN A 287 -9.08 12.42 6.42
N ARG A 288 -9.95 13.13 7.15
CA ARG A 288 -11.26 12.59 7.52
C ARG A 288 -12.12 12.23 6.31
N LEU A 289 -12.08 13.02 5.23
CA LEU A 289 -12.83 12.70 4.01
C LEU A 289 -12.41 11.33 3.42
N CYS A 290 -11.11 11.05 3.41
CA CYS A 290 -10.58 9.76 2.99
C CYS A 290 -10.97 8.64 3.97
N GLN A 291 -10.98 8.90 5.27
CA GLN A 291 -11.45 7.92 6.25
C GLN A 291 -12.93 7.57 6.00
N LEU A 292 -13.79 8.56 5.78
CA LEU A 292 -15.22 8.34 5.53
C LEU A 292 -15.49 7.50 4.27
N LEU A 293 -14.60 7.55 3.27
CA LEU A 293 -14.75 6.82 2.01
C LEU A 293 -14.09 5.44 2.00
N TYR A 294 -12.91 5.32 2.63
CA TYR A 294 -12.04 4.16 2.44
C TYR A 294 -11.72 3.42 3.74
N LEU A 295 -12.01 4.00 4.92
CA LEU A 295 -11.67 3.35 6.18
C LEU A 295 -12.50 2.09 6.37
N ALA A 296 -11.80 1.00 6.64
CA ALA A 296 -12.35 -0.32 6.91
C ALA A 296 -13.63 -0.32 7.77
N SER A 297 -13.64 0.45 8.87
CA SER A 297 -14.76 0.50 9.81
C SER A 297 -16.08 1.01 9.20
N TYR A 298 -16.01 1.89 8.21
CA TYR A 298 -17.18 2.56 7.63
C TYR A 298 -17.66 1.94 6.31
N VAL A 299 -16.90 0.99 5.75
CA VAL A 299 -17.26 0.31 4.50
C VAL A 299 -18.07 -0.95 4.84
N LEU A 300 -19.23 -1.12 4.20
CA LEU A 300 -20.08 -2.30 4.37
C LEU A 300 -19.38 -3.56 3.86
N GLY A 301 -19.61 -4.69 4.54
CA GLY A 301 -19.16 -6.01 4.06
C GLY A 301 -17.75 -6.43 4.47
N LEU A 302 -17.02 -5.58 5.19
CA LEU A 302 -15.64 -5.86 5.58
C LEU A 302 -15.55 -6.83 6.76
N GLY A 303 -16.56 -6.87 7.64
CA GLY A 303 -16.44 -7.57 8.91
C GLY A 303 -15.42 -6.91 9.83
N LEU A 304 -14.70 -7.71 10.62
CA LEU A 304 -13.69 -7.25 11.59
C LEU A 304 -12.27 -7.24 11.03
N GLU A 305 -12.12 -7.30 9.71
CA GLU A 305 -10.82 -7.35 9.05
C GLU A 305 -10.02 -6.05 9.25
N ASP A 306 -8.77 -6.18 9.71
CA ASP A 306 -7.85 -5.04 9.91
C ASP A 306 -7.03 -4.70 8.65
N LEU A 307 -6.97 -5.63 7.68
CA LEU A 307 -6.22 -5.53 6.43
C LEU A 307 -4.69 -5.46 6.60
N GLU A 308 -4.14 -5.83 7.76
CA GLU A 308 -2.70 -5.80 8.08
C GLU A 308 -1.94 -7.11 7.76
N GLY A 309 -2.43 -7.88 6.79
CA GLY A 309 -1.83 -9.17 6.45
C GLY A 309 -0.39 -9.02 5.93
N CYS A 310 -0.11 -7.95 5.18
CA CYS A 310 1.18 -7.71 4.53
C CYS A 310 2.30 -7.48 5.55
N GLU A 311 2.07 -6.65 6.56
CA GLU A 311 3.03 -6.27 7.60
C GLU A 311 3.43 -7.50 8.42
N ARG A 312 2.44 -8.33 8.77
CA ARG A 312 2.63 -9.61 9.48
C ARG A 312 3.46 -10.58 8.66
N PHE A 313 3.20 -10.65 7.36
CA PHE A 313 3.99 -11.46 6.43
C PHE A 313 5.43 -10.93 6.31
N PHE A 314 5.60 -9.62 6.14
CA PHE A 314 6.90 -8.97 5.99
C PHE A 314 7.78 -9.16 7.22
N SER A 315 7.24 -8.96 8.42
CA SER A 315 7.92 -9.23 9.69
C SER A 315 8.64 -10.58 9.68
N ARG A 316 7.98 -11.63 9.20
CA ARG A 316 8.56 -12.98 9.12
C ARG A 316 9.51 -13.17 7.94
N SER A 317 9.10 -12.72 6.74
CA SER A 317 9.87 -12.93 5.51
C SER A 317 11.20 -12.18 5.50
N ASN A 318 11.31 -11.08 6.25
CA ASN A 318 12.53 -10.28 6.38
C ASN A 318 13.72 -11.09 6.93
N SER A 319 13.47 -12.19 7.64
CA SER A 319 14.52 -13.11 8.07
C SER A 319 15.34 -13.70 6.91
N MET A 320 14.77 -13.79 5.71
CA MET A 320 15.45 -14.27 4.50
C MET A 320 16.28 -13.19 3.79
N ALA A 321 16.18 -11.92 4.21
CA ALA A 321 16.82 -10.81 3.52
C ALA A 321 18.33 -11.05 3.32
N GLY A 322 19.02 -11.56 4.35
CA GLY A 322 20.45 -11.86 4.29
C GLY A 322 20.82 -12.95 3.29
N SER A 323 20.01 -14.02 3.18
CA SER A 323 20.29 -15.15 2.27
C SER A 323 19.99 -14.82 0.82
N VAL A 324 18.98 -13.98 0.55
CA VAL A 324 18.61 -13.62 -0.83
C VAL A 324 19.40 -12.43 -1.38
N ARG A 325 19.99 -11.59 -0.51
CA ARG A 325 20.67 -10.34 -0.90
C ARG A 325 21.72 -10.51 -1.99
N TYR A 326 22.51 -11.55 -1.84
CA TYR A 326 23.62 -11.87 -2.74
C TYR A 326 23.38 -13.18 -3.49
N ALA A 327 22.15 -13.72 -3.47
CA ALA A 327 21.81 -14.88 -4.27
C ALA A 327 21.82 -14.54 -5.77
N SER A 328 21.84 -15.55 -6.63
CA SER A 328 21.47 -15.31 -8.04
C SER A 328 19.95 -15.16 -8.17
N VAL A 329 19.45 -14.62 -9.28
CA VAL A 329 18.01 -14.50 -9.53
C VAL A 329 17.31 -15.86 -9.38
N PHE A 330 17.89 -16.92 -9.94
CA PHE A 330 17.39 -18.29 -9.79
C PHE A 330 17.28 -18.72 -8.32
N HIS A 331 18.36 -18.61 -7.54
CA HIS A 331 18.35 -19.07 -6.15
C HIS A 331 17.45 -18.20 -5.25
N ARG A 332 17.33 -16.90 -5.56
CA ARG A 332 16.36 -16.02 -4.91
C ARG A 332 14.94 -16.50 -5.16
N LEU A 333 14.55 -16.71 -6.42
CA LEU A 333 13.20 -17.18 -6.77
C LEU A 333 12.91 -18.57 -6.19
N GLN A 334 13.89 -19.48 -6.23
CA GLN A 334 13.79 -20.81 -5.62
C GLN A 334 13.56 -20.72 -4.10
N THR A 335 14.32 -19.88 -3.40
CA THR A 335 14.19 -19.65 -1.96
C THR A 335 12.84 -19.04 -1.61
N LEU A 336 12.44 -17.97 -2.30
CA LEU A 336 11.18 -17.27 -2.07
C LEU A 336 9.98 -18.18 -2.35
N THR A 337 9.96 -18.86 -3.49
CA THR A 337 8.87 -19.80 -3.84
C THR A 337 8.76 -20.93 -2.81
N SER A 338 9.89 -21.48 -2.37
CA SER A 338 9.90 -22.52 -1.33
C SER A 338 9.37 -22.01 0.00
N TYR A 339 9.70 -20.76 0.36
CA TYR A 339 9.17 -20.11 1.56
C TYR A 339 7.66 -19.85 1.43
N PHE A 340 7.17 -19.36 0.29
CA PHE A 340 5.74 -19.10 0.07
C PHE A 340 4.91 -20.39 0.13
N LYS A 341 5.39 -21.47 -0.50
CA LYS A 341 4.76 -22.79 -0.40
C LYS A 341 4.69 -23.29 1.04
N HIS A 342 5.80 -23.16 1.77
CA HIS A 342 5.86 -23.54 3.18
C HIS A 342 4.94 -22.69 4.06
N PHE A 343 4.92 -21.37 3.85
CA PHE A 343 4.07 -20.44 4.57
C PHE A 343 2.58 -20.77 4.36
N ASN A 344 2.13 -20.86 3.11
CA ASN A 344 0.73 -21.21 2.83
C ASN A 344 0.34 -22.57 3.42
N THR A 345 1.18 -23.60 3.28
CA THR A 345 0.84 -24.99 3.65
C THR A 345 0.93 -25.24 5.16
N HIS A 346 1.97 -24.75 5.83
CA HIS A 346 2.26 -25.12 7.21
C HIS A 346 1.93 -24.03 8.22
N GLU A 347 1.96 -22.76 7.81
CA GLU A 347 1.68 -21.64 8.71
C GLU A 347 0.24 -21.18 8.55
N THR A 348 -0.16 -20.82 7.32
CA THR A 348 -1.48 -20.23 7.07
C THR A 348 -2.58 -21.28 7.18
N TYR A 349 -2.48 -22.38 6.44
CA TYR A 349 -3.50 -23.43 6.43
C TYR A 349 -3.73 -24.05 7.81
N THR A 350 -2.66 -24.38 8.54
CA THR A 350 -2.76 -24.94 9.91
C THR A 350 -3.45 -23.99 10.90
N ASN A 351 -3.34 -22.68 10.68
CA ASN A 351 -3.95 -21.67 11.56
C ASN A 351 -5.30 -21.13 11.04
N LEU A 352 -5.80 -21.62 9.91
CA LEU A 352 -7.04 -21.13 9.30
C LEU A 352 -8.24 -21.29 10.24
N SER A 353 -8.42 -22.48 10.82
CA SER A 353 -9.52 -22.73 11.76
C SER A 353 -9.45 -21.86 13.01
N LYS A 354 -8.23 -21.66 13.55
CA LYS A 354 -8.01 -20.76 14.70
C LYS A 354 -8.35 -19.31 14.34
N PHE A 355 -8.00 -18.86 13.14
CA PHE A 355 -8.34 -17.52 12.67
C PHE A 355 -9.87 -17.33 12.64
N LEU A 356 -10.60 -18.26 12.03
CA LEU A 356 -12.07 -18.18 11.96
C LEU A 356 -12.72 -18.22 13.35
N VAL A 357 -12.31 -19.14 14.22
CA VAL A 357 -12.87 -19.26 15.58
C VAL A 357 -12.59 -18.02 16.42
N ASN A 358 -11.36 -17.49 16.37
CA ASN A 358 -11.01 -16.29 17.13
C ASN A 358 -11.79 -15.07 16.67
N ASN A 359 -11.96 -14.88 15.36
CA ASN A 359 -12.77 -13.77 14.83
C ASN A 359 -14.25 -13.94 15.19
N TYR A 360 -14.76 -15.17 15.17
CA TYR A 360 -16.12 -15.47 15.59
C TYR A 360 -16.35 -15.10 17.06
N TRP A 361 -15.45 -15.52 17.96
CA TRP A 361 -15.52 -15.14 19.38
C TRP A 361 -15.38 -13.64 19.59
N GLN A 362 -14.43 -13.00 18.91
CA GLN A 362 -14.27 -11.55 18.98
C GLN A 362 -15.55 -10.82 18.55
N ALA A 363 -16.22 -11.31 17.51
CA ALA A 363 -17.49 -10.75 17.08
C ALA A 363 -18.59 -10.92 18.13
N LEU A 364 -18.72 -12.09 18.75
CA LEU A 364 -19.66 -12.32 19.84
C LEU A 364 -19.41 -11.40 21.04
N GLU A 365 -18.15 -11.25 21.47
CA GLU A 365 -17.76 -10.35 22.56
C GLU A 365 -18.15 -8.88 22.26
N ILE A 366 -18.01 -8.44 21.01
CA ILE A 366 -18.43 -7.11 20.59
C ILE A 366 -19.95 -6.95 20.68
N LEU A 367 -20.70 -7.97 20.28
CA LEU A 367 -22.17 -7.95 20.31
C LEU A 367 -22.74 -7.92 21.74
N GLU A 368 -22.05 -8.52 22.72
CA GLU A 368 -22.44 -8.37 24.14
C GLU A 368 -22.46 -6.90 24.59
N GLY A 369 -21.64 -6.05 23.97
CA GLY A 369 -21.56 -4.62 24.22
C GLY A 369 -22.72 -3.78 23.66
N GLU A 370 -23.68 -4.38 22.95
CA GLU A 370 -24.81 -3.69 22.31
C GLU A 370 -25.77 -3.05 23.33
N SER A 371 -26.07 -3.74 24.43
CA SER A 371 -26.88 -3.18 25.52
C SER A 371 -26.29 -1.87 26.07
N ALA A 372 -24.97 -1.85 26.26
CA ALA A 372 -24.25 -0.67 26.69
C ALA A 372 -24.19 0.43 25.63
N LEU A 373 -24.31 0.12 24.32
CA LEU A 373 -24.48 1.14 23.29
C LEU A 373 -25.84 1.83 23.46
N HIS A 374 -26.92 1.06 23.61
CA HIS A 374 -28.26 1.63 23.80
C HIS A 374 -28.36 2.51 25.06
N SER A 375 -27.79 2.09 26.19
CA SER A 375 -27.75 2.93 27.39
C SER A 375 -26.98 4.23 27.18
N ALA A 376 -25.87 4.19 26.44
CA ALA A 376 -25.07 5.38 26.16
C ALA A 376 -25.74 6.30 25.12
N MET A 377 -26.49 5.75 24.17
CA MET A 377 -27.33 6.50 23.24
C MET A 377 -28.44 7.26 23.96
N GLN A 378 -29.15 6.61 24.89
CA GLN A 378 -30.18 7.27 25.71
C GLN A 378 -29.58 8.41 26.54
N ALA A 379 -28.42 8.20 27.15
CA ALA A 379 -27.72 9.25 27.89
C ALA A 379 -27.28 10.44 27.01
N ALA A 380 -27.02 10.19 25.72
CA ALA A 380 -26.66 11.21 24.74
C ALA A 380 -27.85 11.83 24.00
N GLY A 381 -29.10 11.42 24.32
CA GLY A 381 -30.31 11.90 23.65
C GLY A 381 -30.43 11.44 22.19
N ILE A 382 -29.92 10.25 21.86
CA ILE A 382 -30.01 9.63 20.53
C ILE A 382 -31.00 8.47 20.62
N ASP A 383 -32.19 8.64 20.04
CA ASP A 383 -33.28 7.66 20.18
C ASP A 383 -33.28 6.61 19.05
N ASP A 384 -32.65 6.90 17.90
CA ASP A 384 -32.68 6.05 16.71
C ASP A 384 -31.26 5.73 16.20
N VAL A 385 -30.95 4.44 16.06
CA VAL A 385 -29.69 3.94 15.48
C VAL A 385 -29.53 4.34 14.00
N SER A 386 -30.63 4.59 13.28
CA SER A 386 -30.59 5.04 11.88
C SER A 386 -29.98 6.45 11.72
N GLU A 387 -29.80 7.19 12.82
CA GLU A 387 -29.10 8.46 12.80
C GLU A 387 -27.60 8.32 12.52
N PHE A 388 -26.97 7.20 12.87
CA PHE A 388 -25.52 7.03 12.70
C PHE A 388 -25.08 7.09 11.23
N PRO A 389 -25.66 6.32 10.29
CA PRO A 389 -25.37 6.47 8.86
C PRO A 389 -25.68 7.88 8.32
N LYS A 390 -26.80 8.49 8.75
CA LYS A 390 -27.19 9.85 8.33
C LYS A 390 -26.18 10.90 8.78
N ARG A 391 -25.66 10.76 10.00
CA ARG A 391 -24.61 11.62 10.56
C ARG A 391 -23.31 11.48 9.77
N LEU A 392 -22.92 10.25 9.41
CA LEU A 392 -21.74 9.98 8.58
C LEU A 392 -21.88 10.63 7.18
N GLU A 393 -23.04 10.50 6.55
CA GLU A 393 -23.33 11.11 5.25
C GLU A 393 -23.34 12.65 5.33
N SER A 394 -23.90 13.22 6.39
CA SER A 394 -23.87 14.67 6.65
C SER A 394 -22.44 15.18 6.85
N GLU A 395 -21.62 14.47 7.62
CA GLU A 395 -20.19 14.77 7.79
C GLU A 395 -19.48 14.75 6.43
N PHE A 396 -19.69 13.70 5.63
CA PHE A 396 -19.11 13.59 4.29
C PHE A 396 -19.50 14.76 3.38
N LYS A 397 -20.79 15.08 3.27
CA LYS A 397 -21.30 16.19 2.44
C LYS A 397 -20.69 17.52 2.86
N PHE A 398 -20.62 17.78 4.17
CA PHE A 398 -20.03 18.99 4.72
C PHE A 398 -18.52 19.10 4.42
N LEU A 399 -17.75 18.04 4.66
CA LEU A 399 -16.32 18.03 4.36
C LEU A 399 -16.04 18.17 2.87
N LYS A 400 -16.87 17.56 2.02
CA LYS A 400 -16.78 17.70 0.56
C LYS A 400 -17.09 19.13 0.11
N SER A 401 -18.12 19.79 0.67
CA SER A 401 -18.43 21.18 0.34
C SER A 401 -17.32 22.15 0.76
N LEU A 402 -16.55 21.83 1.81
CA LEU A 402 -15.39 22.64 2.21
C LEU A 402 -14.20 22.55 1.24
N MET A 403 -14.15 21.50 0.41
CA MET A 403 -13.07 21.28 -0.57
C MET A 403 -13.41 21.76 -1.97
N ALA A 404 -14.69 22.03 -2.26
CA ALA A 404 -15.11 22.58 -3.54
C ALA A 404 -14.95 24.10 -3.52
N ASP A 405 -13.88 24.61 -4.15
CA ASP A 405 -13.88 25.99 -4.60
C ASP A 405 -14.82 26.07 -5.81
N SER A 406 -15.68 27.09 -5.90
CA SER A 406 -16.49 27.30 -7.10
C SER A 406 -15.55 27.62 -8.29
N GLU A 407 -15.98 27.34 -9.53
CA GLU A 407 -15.21 27.76 -10.71
C GLU A 407 -14.99 29.28 -10.71
N GLU A 408 -15.99 30.02 -10.25
CA GLU A 408 -15.95 31.47 -10.08
C GLU A 408 -14.91 31.91 -9.04
N ASP A 409 -14.90 31.33 -7.85
CA ASP A 409 -13.92 31.62 -6.80
C ASP A 409 -12.49 31.31 -7.28
N THR A 410 -12.33 30.23 -8.05
CA THR A 410 -11.04 29.82 -8.61
C THR A 410 -10.52 30.84 -9.62
N LEU A 411 -11.39 31.33 -10.50
CA LEU A 411 -11.09 32.37 -11.47
C LEU A 411 -10.78 33.71 -10.78
N GLN A 412 -11.56 34.11 -9.77
CA GLN A 412 -11.32 35.33 -8.99
C GLN A 412 -9.98 35.30 -8.24
N MET A 413 -9.65 34.15 -7.62
CA MET A 413 -8.35 33.95 -6.94
C MET A 413 -7.18 33.97 -7.93
N GLU A 414 -7.34 33.37 -9.12
CA GLU A 414 -6.35 33.41 -10.19
C GLU A 414 -6.11 34.84 -10.68
N TYR A 415 -7.19 35.60 -10.92
CA TYR A 415 -7.13 36.99 -11.35
C TYR A 415 -6.43 37.89 -10.33
N TYR A 416 -6.82 37.80 -9.05
CA TYR A 416 -6.16 38.52 -7.96
C TYR A 416 -4.66 38.21 -7.89
N GLN A 417 -4.26 36.93 -7.97
CA GLN A 417 -2.85 36.54 -7.91
C GLN A 417 -2.06 37.05 -9.13
N ARG A 418 -2.66 37.08 -10.32
CA ARG A 418 -2.07 37.64 -11.54
C ARG A 418 -1.90 39.16 -11.40
N LEU A 419 -2.88 39.88 -10.86
CA LEU A 419 -2.79 41.33 -10.63
C LEU A 419 -1.73 41.70 -9.57
N VAL A 420 -1.60 40.92 -8.50
CA VAL A 420 -0.53 41.11 -7.50
C VAL A 420 0.84 40.89 -8.13
N LYS A 421 0.99 39.92 -9.05
CA LYS A 421 2.24 39.71 -9.79
C LYS A 421 2.53 40.87 -10.75
N ASP A 422 1.53 41.37 -11.46
CA ASP A 422 1.63 42.53 -12.37
C ASP A 422 2.12 43.79 -11.62
N SER A 423 1.50 44.08 -10.47
CA SER A 423 1.89 45.20 -9.59
C SER A 423 3.34 45.07 -9.07
N ASN A 424 3.77 43.87 -8.68
CA ASN A 424 5.14 43.61 -8.24
C ASN A 424 6.16 43.62 -9.39
N ALA A 425 5.76 43.21 -10.60
CA ALA A 425 6.62 43.25 -11.78
C ALA A 425 6.90 44.70 -12.22
N SER A 426 5.89 45.59 -12.12
CA SER A 426 6.00 47.02 -12.44
C SER A 426 7.00 47.79 -11.55
N THR A 427 7.41 47.24 -10.39
CA THR A 427 8.32 47.90 -9.45
C THR A 427 9.79 47.44 -9.55
N THR A 428 10.10 46.45 -10.41
CA THR A 428 11.44 45.83 -10.48
C THR A 428 12.27 46.36 -11.68
N VAL A 429 13.38 47.07 -11.44
CA VAL A 429 14.12 47.87 -12.46
C VAL A 429 15.24 47.09 -13.21
N ARG A 430 14.94 46.02 -13.95
CA ARG A 430 15.96 45.37 -14.84
C ARG A 430 15.38 44.92 -16.18
N ARG A 431 16.22 44.74 -17.20
CA ARG A 431 15.81 44.40 -18.59
C ARG A 431 14.94 43.13 -18.73
N HIS A 432 15.13 42.12 -17.86
CA HIS A 432 14.24 40.95 -17.76
C HIS A 432 12.87 41.25 -17.13
N ALA A 433 12.68 42.43 -16.54
CA ALA A 433 11.41 42.87 -15.98
C ALA A 433 10.43 43.31 -17.06
N GLN A 434 10.88 43.78 -18.23
CA GLN A 434 9.96 44.15 -19.32
C GLN A 434 9.30 42.91 -19.93
N GLU A 435 10.08 41.87 -20.26
CA GLU A 435 9.55 40.60 -20.78
C GLU A 435 8.60 39.92 -19.77
N ASN A 436 8.93 39.99 -18.47
CA ASN A 436 8.07 39.48 -17.40
C ASN A 436 6.82 40.33 -17.18
N PHE A 437 6.91 41.65 -17.36
CA PHE A 437 5.78 42.58 -17.29
C PHE A 437 4.82 42.34 -18.45
N ASP A 438 5.32 42.28 -19.69
CA ASP A 438 4.50 42.04 -20.88
C ASP A 438 3.78 40.68 -20.79
N LYS A 439 4.46 39.65 -20.24
CA LYS A 439 3.86 38.33 -19.99
C LYS A 439 2.81 38.37 -18.88
N ALA A 440 3.11 38.99 -17.74
CA ALA A 440 2.15 39.12 -16.64
C ALA A 440 0.91 39.92 -17.06
N TRP A 441 1.10 40.97 -17.85
CA TRP A 441 0.02 41.80 -18.38
C TRP A 441 -0.86 41.03 -19.38
N ALA A 442 -0.26 40.25 -20.28
CA ALA A 442 -1.01 39.36 -21.18
C ALA A 442 -1.82 38.29 -20.43
N GLU A 443 -1.23 37.70 -19.38
CA GLU A 443 -1.93 36.76 -18.49
C GLU A 443 -3.10 37.44 -17.76
N VAL A 444 -2.94 38.67 -17.28
CA VAL A 444 -4.03 39.45 -16.65
C VAL A 444 -5.16 39.70 -17.64
N GLN A 445 -4.86 40.15 -18.86
CA GLN A 445 -5.88 40.42 -19.90
C GLN A 445 -6.66 39.19 -20.33
N GLU A 446 -5.97 38.05 -20.50
CA GLU A 446 -6.63 36.78 -20.83
C GLU A 446 -7.65 36.40 -19.75
N THR A 447 -7.30 36.58 -18.47
CA THR A 447 -8.22 36.33 -17.36
C THR A 447 -9.36 37.34 -17.30
N GLU A 448 -9.09 38.63 -17.59
CA GLU A 448 -10.13 39.69 -17.67
C GLU A 448 -11.19 39.34 -18.72
N ILE A 449 -10.78 38.85 -19.90
CA ILE A 449 -11.67 38.40 -20.97
C ILE A 449 -12.48 37.18 -20.52
N ARG A 450 -11.83 36.18 -19.90
CA ARG A 450 -12.49 34.96 -19.41
C ARG A 450 -13.53 35.24 -18.32
N MET A 451 -13.29 36.26 -17.49
CA MET A 451 -14.19 36.66 -16.40
C MET A 451 -15.21 37.74 -16.80
N GLY A 452 -15.09 38.35 -17.98
CA GLY A 452 -15.97 39.44 -18.41
C GLY A 452 -15.78 40.74 -17.63
N VAL A 453 -14.58 40.96 -17.06
CA VAL A 453 -14.25 42.16 -16.27
C VAL A 453 -14.11 43.36 -17.20
N LYS A 454 -14.90 44.42 -16.96
CA LYS A 454 -14.89 45.66 -17.78
C LYS A 454 -13.87 46.68 -17.27
N ASP A 455 -13.74 46.79 -15.95
CA ASP A 455 -12.83 47.71 -15.27
C ASP A 455 -11.86 46.90 -14.41
N ARG A 456 -10.56 47.11 -14.60
CA ARG A 456 -9.50 46.39 -13.86
C ARG A 456 -9.62 46.65 -12.36
N TRP A 457 -9.55 45.58 -11.56
CA TRP A 457 -9.62 45.70 -10.10
C TRP A 457 -8.42 46.48 -9.56
N LEU A 458 -8.69 47.46 -8.70
CA LEU A 458 -7.69 48.22 -7.97
C LEU A 458 -7.63 47.73 -6.52
N ASP A 459 -6.55 48.06 -5.81
CA ASP A 459 -6.39 47.72 -4.38
C ASP A 459 -7.49 48.29 -3.46
N THR A 460 -8.22 49.28 -3.95
CA THR A 460 -9.37 49.93 -3.31
C THR A 460 -10.73 49.35 -3.73
N SER A 461 -10.77 48.46 -4.74
CA SER A 461 -11.99 47.84 -5.23
C SER A 461 -12.56 46.82 -4.22
N PRO A 462 -13.89 46.76 -4.03
CA PRO A 462 -14.51 45.74 -3.16
C PRO A 462 -14.23 44.31 -3.66
N GLU A 463 -14.19 44.09 -4.98
CA GLU A 463 -13.88 42.81 -5.60
C GLU A 463 -12.44 42.35 -5.31
N TRP A 464 -11.50 43.31 -5.23
CA TRP A 464 -10.13 43.05 -4.82
C TRP A 464 -10.05 42.58 -3.38
N ALA A 465 -10.77 43.23 -2.47
CA ALA A 465 -10.81 42.88 -1.06
C ALA A 465 -11.43 41.49 -0.84
N GLU A 466 -12.50 41.16 -1.58
CA GLU A 466 -13.14 39.85 -1.56
C GLU A 466 -12.23 38.75 -2.09
N ALA A 467 -11.59 38.95 -3.24
CA ALA A 467 -10.64 37.99 -3.79
C ALA A 467 -9.37 37.84 -2.92
N ALA A 468 -8.89 38.92 -2.30
CA ALA A 468 -7.81 38.87 -1.31
C ALA A 468 -8.21 38.01 -0.10
N HIS A 469 -9.44 38.14 0.38
CA HIS A 469 -9.99 37.32 1.45
C HIS A 469 -10.12 35.84 1.05
N LEU A 470 -10.57 35.55 -0.19
CA LEU A 470 -10.62 34.19 -0.74
C LEU A 470 -9.21 33.55 -0.79
N VAL A 471 -8.21 34.28 -1.32
CA VAL A 471 -6.82 33.80 -1.38
C VAL A 471 -6.22 33.61 0.02
N SER A 472 -6.50 34.50 0.96
CA SER A 472 -6.07 34.37 2.37
C SER A 472 -6.69 33.13 3.02
N THR A 473 -8.01 32.93 2.83
CA THR A 473 -8.74 31.77 3.33
C THR A 473 -8.20 30.47 2.73
N LYS A 474 -7.91 30.44 1.43
CA LYS A 474 -7.28 29.28 0.76
C LYS A 474 -5.88 29.00 1.29
N ARG A 475 -5.06 30.04 1.50
CA ARG A 475 -3.73 29.91 2.13
C ARG A 475 -3.83 29.35 3.55
N TYR A 476 -4.80 29.81 4.35
CA TYR A 476 -5.07 29.27 5.68
C TYR A 476 -5.45 27.77 5.62
N ARG A 477 -6.37 27.38 4.73
CA ARG A 477 -6.75 25.96 4.52
C ARG A 477 -5.54 25.10 4.12
N LEU A 478 -4.71 25.59 3.20
CA LEU A 478 -3.49 24.90 2.76
C LEU A 478 -2.44 24.80 3.88
N ALA A 479 -2.30 25.83 4.72
CA ALA A 479 -1.42 25.81 5.88
C ALA A 479 -1.90 24.81 6.95
N LEU A 480 -3.21 24.74 7.18
CA LEU A 480 -3.82 23.77 8.08
C LEU A 480 -3.69 22.33 7.58
N LEU A 481 -3.94 22.08 6.28
CA LEU A 481 -3.65 20.80 5.63
C LEU A 481 -2.18 20.41 5.80
N LYS A 482 -1.25 21.36 5.67
CA LYS A 482 0.19 21.11 5.88
C LYS A 482 0.53 20.80 7.33
N LEU A 483 -0.12 21.45 8.30
CA LEU A 483 0.03 21.13 9.71
C LEU A 483 -0.48 19.71 10.00
N GLU A 484 -1.67 19.35 9.50
CA GLU A 484 -2.20 17.99 9.58
C GLU A 484 -1.19 16.97 9.02
N CYS A 485 -0.63 17.21 7.83
CA CYS A 485 0.40 16.35 7.24
C CYS A 485 1.61 16.12 8.17
N LEU A 486 2.10 17.19 8.81
CA LEU A 486 3.27 17.12 9.70
C LEU A 486 2.97 16.37 11.00
N VAL A 487 1.75 16.49 11.52
CA VAL A 487 1.29 15.75 12.71
C VAL A 487 1.17 14.27 12.38
N VAL A 488 0.58 13.92 11.22
CA VAL A 488 0.53 12.54 10.73
C VAL A 488 1.91 11.92 10.57
N GLN A 489 2.83 12.65 9.93
CA GLN A 489 4.20 12.20 9.76
C GLN A 489 4.85 11.88 11.11
N ARG A 490 4.53 12.67 12.15
CA ARG A 490 5.05 12.47 13.49
C ARG A 490 4.46 11.23 14.15
N MET A 491 3.16 10.98 13.99
CA MET A 491 2.52 9.77 14.51
C MET A 491 3.12 8.52 13.85
N PHE A 492 3.32 8.53 12.53
CA PHE A 492 4.00 7.44 11.82
C PHE A 492 5.41 7.17 12.33
N GLU A 493 6.23 8.21 12.53
CA GLU A 493 7.57 8.05 13.11
C GLU A 493 7.54 7.40 14.49
N LEU A 494 6.58 7.79 15.33
CA LEU A 494 6.41 7.27 16.68
C LEU A 494 6.01 5.79 16.65
N THR A 495 5.09 5.43 15.77
CA THR A 495 4.57 4.06 15.59
C THR A 495 5.60 3.12 14.97
N LYS A 496 6.38 3.56 13.97
CA LYS A 496 7.43 2.73 13.34
C LYS A 496 8.66 2.51 14.22
N MET A 497 8.95 3.39 15.19
CA MET A 497 10.24 3.36 15.89
C MET A 497 10.21 2.99 17.37
N ASN A 498 9.06 2.85 18.04
CA ASN A 498 9.02 2.63 19.50
C ASN A 498 9.89 3.65 20.31
N LEU A 499 10.14 4.83 19.72
CA LEU A 499 11.05 5.84 20.23
C LEU A 499 10.28 7.15 20.41
N SER A 500 9.64 7.29 21.57
CA SER A 500 8.80 8.44 21.92
C SER A 500 9.55 9.78 22.04
N GLN A 501 10.87 9.83 21.83
CA GLN A 501 11.67 11.01 22.18
C GLN A 501 12.54 11.65 21.08
N THR A 502 12.71 11.08 19.89
CA THR A 502 13.78 11.50 18.95
C THR A 502 13.41 12.51 17.84
N GLY A 503 12.17 12.98 17.72
CA GLY A 503 11.73 13.82 16.58
C GLY A 503 11.91 15.34 16.70
N TYR A 504 13.09 15.85 17.09
CA TYR A 504 13.30 17.30 17.30
C TYR A 504 13.09 18.14 16.03
N LYS A 505 13.54 17.66 14.86
CA LYS A 505 13.35 18.36 13.58
C LYS A 505 11.87 18.50 13.21
N LEU A 506 11.09 17.44 13.38
CA LEU A 506 9.66 17.46 13.06
C LEU A 506 8.87 18.34 14.03
N ARG A 507 9.23 18.37 15.32
CA ARG A 507 8.67 19.35 16.28
C ARG A 507 8.92 20.80 15.84
N LYS A 508 10.10 21.10 15.29
CA LYS A 508 10.42 22.43 14.76
C LYS A 508 9.59 22.76 13.51
N HIS A 509 9.32 21.79 12.64
CA HIS A 509 8.44 21.96 11.49
C HIS A 509 6.98 22.17 11.89
N ILE A 510 6.48 21.40 12.88
CA ILE A 510 5.13 21.58 13.46
C ILE A 510 5.02 22.96 14.11
N ALA A 511 6.00 23.38 14.92
CA ALA A 511 6.01 24.70 15.54
C ALA A 511 6.02 25.83 14.49
N LYS A 512 6.80 25.68 13.41
CA LYS A 512 6.82 26.64 12.29
C LYS A 512 5.49 26.66 11.53
N ALA A 513 4.84 25.51 11.36
CA ALA A 513 3.52 25.42 10.74
C ALA A 513 2.45 26.10 11.60
N LEU A 514 2.48 25.91 12.92
CA LEU A 514 1.62 26.63 13.87
C LEU A 514 1.83 28.15 13.81
N GLN A 515 3.08 28.62 13.67
CA GLN A 515 3.40 30.04 13.51
C GLN A 515 2.88 30.65 12.20
N SER A 516 2.75 29.85 11.14
CA SER A 516 2.17 30.30 9.86
C SER A 516 0.64 30.36 9.85
N ILE A 517 -0.03 29.84 10.89
CA ILE A 517 -1.48 29.97 11.09
C ILE A 517 -1.72 31.31 11.78
N VAL A 518 -1.80 32.39 11.01
CA VAL A 518 -2.18 33.73 11.47
C VAL A 518 -3.67 33.96 11.13
N PRO A 519 -4.51 34.47 12.06
CA PRO A 519 -5.94 34.16 12.08
C PRO A 519 -6.80 35.05 11.16
N PRO A 520 -8.06 34.61 10.93
CA PRO A 520 -9.14 35.05 11.83
C PRO A 520 -9.66 33.99 12.84
N GLY A 521 -9.00 32.83 12.99
CA GLY A 521 -9.41 31.73 13.91
C GLY A 521 -8.74 31.66 15.31
N ARG A 522 -9.12 30.63 16.10
CA ARG A 522 -8.60 30.32 17.46
C ARG A 522 -7.11 29.95 17.42
N GLN A 523 -6.31 30.51 18.34
CA GLN A 523 -4.93 30.07 18.56
C GLN A 523 -4.90 28.69 19.23
N LEU A 524 -4.07 27.79 18.71
CA LEU A 524 -3.89 26.44 19.22
C LEU A 524 -2.55 26.32 19.95
N SER A 525 -2.59 25.80 21.18
CA SER A 525 -1.40 25.45 21.93
C SER A 525 -0.85 24.08 21.51
N TRP A 526 0.45 23.86 21.72
CA TRP A 526 1.10 22.58 21.42
C TRP A 526 0.54 21.42 22.28
N SER A 527 0.11 21.73 23.51
CA SER A 527 -0.58 20.79 24.40
C SER A 527 -1.93 20.34 23.83
N GLU A 528 -2.76 21.25 23.33
CA GLU A 528 -4.06 20.91 22.72
C GLU A 528 -3.87 20.05 21.46
N VAL A 529 -2.86 20.35 20.65
CA VAL A 529 -2.55 19.62 19.41
C VAL A 529 -2.11 18.16 19.67
N ILE A 530 -1.55 17.88 20.85
CA ILE A 530 -1.12 16.52 21.24
C ILE A 530 -2.23 15.73 21.90
N GLU A 531 -3.16 16.41 22.56
CA GLU A 531 -4.35 15.79 23.13
C GLU A 531 -5.39 15.41 22.07
N TYR A 532 -5.28 15.93 20.85
CA TYR A 532 -6.06 15.46 19.70
C TYR A 532 -5.70 14.00 19.37
N ALA A 533 -6.52 13.08 19.90
CA ALA A 533 -6.37 11.65 19.70
C ALA A 533 -6.64 11.22 18.23
N PHE A 534 -7.32 12.06 17.44
CA PHE A 534 -7.66 11.79 16.04
C PHE A 534 -7.47 13.03 15.17
N LEU A 535 -6.93 12.85 13.95
CA LEU A 535 -6.83 13.95 12.95
C LEU A 535 -8.18 14.61 12.62
N ALA A 536 -9.30 13.93 12.88
CA ALA A 536 -10.65 14.45 12.68
C ALA A 536 -10.93 15.72 13.51
N ASP A 537 -10.12 16.02 14.52
CA ASP A 537 -10.19 17.25 15.30
C ASP A 537 -9.58 18.46 14.57
N PHE A 538 -8.73 18.23 13.55
CA PHE A 538 -8.18 19.29 12.72
C PHE A 538 -9.15 19.83 11.68
N ASP A 539 -10.06 19.00 11.18
CA ASP A 539 -11.09 19.45 10.23
C ASP A 539 -12.05 20.47 10.87
N LEU A 540 -12.21 20.42 12.20
CA LEU A 540 -12.95 21.41 13.01
C LEU A 540 -12.24 22.78 13.08
N LEU A 541 -10.99 22.88 12.64
CA LEU A 541 -10.24 24.14 12.63
C LEU A 541 -10.35 24.89 11.30
N ARG A 542 -10.97 24.31 10.26
CA ARG A 542 -10.97 24.88 8.90
C ARG A 542 -11.80 26.15 8.74
N LYS A 543 -12.89 26.33 9.50
CA LYS A 543 -13.74 27.54 9.47
C LYS A 543 -14.45 27.81 10.82
N PRO A 544 -13.80 28.47 11.78
CA PRO A 544 -14.42 28.81 13.07
C PRO A 544 -15.70 29.65 12.95
N ALA A 545 -15.84 30.48 11.91
CA ALA A 545 -17.02 31.33 11.68
C ALA A 545 -18.27 30.57 11.18
N GLU A 546 -18.10 29.41 10.52
CA GLU A 546 -19.21 28.52 10.11
C GLU A 546 -19.53 27.43 11.16
N LEU A 547 -18.77 27.42 12.25
CA LEU A 547 -18.92 26.54 13.42
C LEU A 547 -19.86 27.12 14.48
N GLY A 548 -20.68 28.11 14.11
CA GLY A 548 -21.63 28.80 15.00
C GLY A 548 -22.56 27.85 15.77
N GLU A 549 -22.76 26.62 15.28
CA GLU A 549 -23.30 25.50 16.04
C GLU A 549 -22.32 24.32 16.01
N VAL A 550 -21.98 23.78 17.19
CA VAL A 550 -21.27 22.50 17.31
C VAL A 550 -22.16 21.44 16.65
N ARG A 551 -21.78 20.99 15.46
CA ARG A 551 -22.57 20.01 14.70
C ARG A 551 -22.76 18.74 15.54
N PRO A 552 -23.95 18.12 15.57
CA PRO A 552 -24.24 16.99 16.46
C PRO A 552 -23.26 15.81 16.33
N TRP A 553 -22.71 15.58 15.14
CA TRP A 553 -21.72 14.53 14.86
C TRP A 553 -20.27 14.89 15.24
N ALA A 554 -19.97 16.17 15.51
CA ALA A 554 -18.62 16.64 15.81
C ALA A 554 -18.23 16.46 17.28
N THR A 555 -19.15 16.05 18.15
CA THR A 555 -18.86 15.86 19.58
C THR A 555 -18.08 14.56 19.82
N PRO A 556 -17.15 14.52 20.80
CA PRO A 556 -16.41 13.30 21.13
C PRO A 556 -17.33 12.13 21.49
N VAL A 557 -18.41 12.41 22.22
CA VAL A 557 -19.43 11.41 22.59
C VAL A 557 -20.11 10.84 21.34
N ALA A 558 -20.55 11.70 20.40
CA ALA A 558 -21.19 11.22 19.18
C ALA A 558 -20.24 10.36 18.32
N ARG A 559 -18.95 10.71 18.24
CA ARG A 559 -17.96 9.92 17.50
C ARG A 559 -17.69 8.56 18.17
N LEU A 560 -17.55 8.51 19.48
CA LEU A 560 -17.40 7.25 20.22
C LEU A 560 -18.60 6.32 20.03
N LEU A 561 -19.81 6.88 20.06
CA LEU A 561 -21.04 6.12 19.81
C LEU A 561 -21.13 5.65 18.36
N LEU A 562 -20.74 6.49 17.39
CA LEU A 562 -20.66 6.15 15.97
C LEU A 562 -19.71 4.98 15.72
N ASP A 563 -18.49 5.04 16.26
CA ASP A 563 -17.49 3.98 16.11
C ASP A 563 -17.96 2.68 16.78
N LYS A 564 -18.59 2.77 17.96
CA LYS A 564 -19.16 1.61 18.64
C LYS A 564 -20.32 0.99 17.85
N TYR A 565 -21.20 1.80 17.27
CA TYR A 565 -22.27 1.35 16.40
C TYR A 565 -21.73 0.60 15.19
N PHE A 566 -20.81 1.20 14.41
CA PHE A 566 -20.25 0.54 13.24
C PHE A 566 -19.45 -0.71 13.62
N LYS A 567 -18.76 -0.73 14.77
CA LYS A 567 -18.08 -1.94 15.25
C LYS A 567 -19.04 -3.10 15.51
N ILE A 568 -20.24 -2.83 16.04
CA ILE A 568 -21.30 -3.83 16.21
C ILE A 568 -21.82 -4.33 14.87
N GLU A 569 -22.10 -3.43 13.90
CA GLU A 569 -22.52 -3.84 12.56
C GLU A 569 -21.44 -4.69 11.86
N ARG A 570 -20.17 -4.30 11.97
CA ARG A 570 -19.03 -5.08 11.46
C ARG A 570 -18.92 -6.45 12.13
N ALA A 571 -19.20 -6.57 13.43
CA ALA A 571 -19.22 -7.86 14.11
C ALA A 571 -20.32 -8.80 13.57
N ARG A 572 -21.51 -8.27 13.24
CA ARG A 572 -22.58 -9.07 12.60
C ARG A 572 -22.16 -9.58 11.23
N GLU A 573 -21.53 -8.73 10.42
CA GLU A 573 -20.97 -9.11 9.13
C GLU A 573 -19.86 -10.16 9.27
N GLU A 574 -19.01 -10.06 10.29
CA GLU A 574 -17.95 -11.03 10.55
C GLU A 574 -18.52 -12.41 10.88
N ILE A 575 -19.57 -12.49 11.70
CA ILE A 575 -20.26 -13.76 11.98
C ILE A 575 -20.83 -14.36 10.69
N LYS A 576 -21.54 -13.55 9.90
CA LYS A 576 -22.11 -13.97 8.62
C LYS A 576 -21.01 -14.55 7.70
N ARG A 577 -19.91 -13.82 7.56
CA ARG A 577 -18.77 -14.22 6.74
C ARG A 577 -18.10 -15.48 7.29
N CYS A 578 -17.83 -15.57 8.59
CA CYS A 578 -17.24 -16.78 9.20
C CYS A 578 -18.12 -18.02 9.02
N ASN A 579 -19.45 -17.89 9.10
CA ASN A 579 -20.39 -19.00 8.87
C ASN A 579 -20.32 -19.52 7.43
N ILE A 580 -20.04 -18.65 6.47
CA ILE A 580 -19.84 -19.02 5.08
C ILE A 580 -18.49 -19.73 4.91
N GLU A 581 -17.43 -19.17 5.48
CA GLU A 581 -16.04 -19.61 5.22
C GLU A 581 -15.60 -20.85 6.00
N ILE A 582 -16.39 -21.32 6.97
CA ILE A 582 -16.07 -22.51 7.78
C ILE A 582 -16.32 -23.83 7.06
N HIS A 583 -17.11 -23.80 5.98
CA HIS A 583 -17.42 -24.95 5.13
C HIS A 583 -16.26 -25.31 4.20
#